data_AF-A0A1Q6GUT1-F1
#
_entry.id   AF-A0A1Q6GUT1-F1
#
_cell.length_a   1.000
_cell.length_b   1.000
_cell.length_c   1.000
_cell.angle_alpha   90.00
_cell.angle_beta   90.00
_cell.angle_gamma   90.00
#
_symmetry.space_group_name_H-M   'P 1'
#
loop_
_entity.id
_entity.type
_entity.pdbx_description
1 polymer ?
#
loop_
_entity_poly.entity_id
_entity_poly.type
_entity_poly.pdbx_seq_one_letter_code
_entity_poly.pdbx_strand_id
1 'polypeptide(L)'
;METYIINLEKDTDRKEYISTLLSNYPCFHLNFINAVNGKEKPSNELQHKFNNIKAFKRYGRECSPAEIGCTLSHYSIYEKLIFYKIPYALILEDDIEFIGGGICKTLSIN
;
A
#
# COMPACT_ATOMS: atom_id res chain seq x y z
N MET A 1 7.51 -14.46 -6.36
CA MET A 1 6.52 -13.47 -6.85
C MET A 1 6.86 -12.13 -6.22
N GLU A 2 6.86 -11.04 -7.00
CA GLU A 2 7.06 -9.70 -6.44
C GLU A 2 5.95 -9.36 -5.44
N THR A 3 6.33 -9.06 -4.21
CA THR A 3 5.42 -8.75 -3.12
C THR A 3 5.82 -7.42 -2.49
N TYR A 4 4.97 -6.42 -2.59
CA TYR A 4 5.17 -5.10 -2.01
C TYR A 4 4.45 -4.99 -0.66
N ILE A 5 5.14 -4.47 0.34
CA ILE A 5 4.61 -4.27 1.69
C ILE A 5 4.63 -2.78 1.97
N ILE A 6 3.44 -2.22 2.16
CA ILE A 6 3.25 -0.83 2.53
C ILE A 6 3.35 -0.74 4.05
N ASN A 7 4.32 0.05 4.53
CA ASN A 7 4.57 0.25 5.95
C ASN A 7 5.07 1.68 6.17
N LEU A 8 4.59 2.33 7.23
CA LEU A 8 5.15 3.60 7.64
C LEU A 8 6.53 3.36 8.26
N GLU A 9 7.52 4.18 7.90
CA GLU A 9 8.92 4.00 8.36
C GLU A 9 9.06 3.96 9.89
N LYS A 10 8.19 4.69 10.60
CA LYS A 10 8.15 4.72 12.06
C LYS A 10 7.56 3.45 12.70
N ASP A 11 6.80 2.65 11.97
CA ASP A 11 6.04 1.51 12.49
C ASP A 11 6.89 0.23 12.42
N THR A 12 8.00 0.22 13.18
CA THR A 12 9.00 -0.84 13.18
C THR A 12 8.45 -2.18 13.67
N ASP A 13 7.58 -2.17 14.66
CA ASP A 13 7.01 -3.40 15.25
C ASP A 13 6.11 -4.13 14.24
N ARG A 14 5.35 -3.36 13.44
CA ARG A 14 4.50 -3.91 12.37
C ARG A 14 5.34 -4.47 11.24
N LYS A 15 6.45 -3.81 10.91
CA LYS A 15 7.44 -4.30 9.94
C LYS A 15 8.08 -5.61 10.39
N GLU A 16 8.44 -5.74 11.65
CA GLU A 16 8.99 -6.98 12.21
C GLU A 16 7.94 -8.10 12.22
N TYR A 17 6.70 -7.79 12.65
CA TYR A 17 5.58 -8.72 12.62
C TYR A 17 5.34 -9.29 11.22
N ILE A 18 5.19 -8.42 10.21
CA ILE A 18 4.88 -8.86 8.84
C ILE A 18 6.06 -9.62 8.22
N SER A 19 7.30 -9.22 8.52
CA SER A 19 8.50 -9.94 8.08
C SER A 19 8.52 -11.36 8.64
N THR A 20 8.16 -11.52 9.91
CA THR A 20 8.08 -12.81 10.58
C THR A 20 6.94 -13.65 10.00
N LEU A 21 5.75 -13.06 9.84
CA LEU A 21 4.58 -13.74 9.27
C LEU A 21 4.89 -14.29 7.86
N LEU A 22 5.51 -13.48 7.01
CA LEU A 22 5.81 -13.84 5.62
C LEU A 22 7.06 -14.71 5.47
N SER A 23 7.91 -14.83 6.50
CA SER A 23 9.09 -15.71 6.49
C SER A 23 8.74 -17.19 6.23
N ASN A 24 7.52 -17.59 6.60
CA ASN A 24 6.99 -18.93 6.34
C ASN A 24 6.65 -19.19 4.86
N TYR A 25 6.73 -18.16 4.00
CA TYR A 25 6.32 -18.19 2.60
C TYR A 25 7.48 -17.74 1.69
N PRO A 26 8.49 -18.59 1.45
CA PRO A 26 9.70 -18.24 0.69
C PRO A 26 9.42 -17.93 -0.79
N CYS A 27 8.20 -18.17 -1.29
CA CYS A 27 7.81 -17.82 -2.65
C CYS A 27 7.58 -16.31 -2.84
N PHE A 28 7.48 -15.52 -1.77
CA PHE A 28 7.32 -14.07 -1.82
C PHE A 28 8.67 -13.35 -1.84
N HIS A 29 8.84 -12.46 -2.82
CA HIS A 29 9.99 -11.56 -2.89
C HIS A 29 9.57 -10.22 -2.27
N LEU A 30 9.93 -10.03 -1.01
CA LEU A 30 9.46 -8.91 -0.19
C LEU A 30 10.17 -7.60 -0.57
N ASN A 31 9.38 -6.59 -0.93
CA ASN A 31 9.81 -5.23 -1.22
C ASN A 31 9.07 -4.27 -0.29
N PHE A 32 9.75 -3.70 0.71
CA PHE A 32 9.13 -2.70 1.58
C PHE A 32 9.07 -1.34 0.90
N ILE A 33 7.90 -0.72 0.94
CA ILE A 33 7.63 0.62 0.42
C ILE A 33 7.25 1.52 1.58
N ASN A 34 7.93 2.66 1.69
CA ASN A 34 7.61 3.66 2.69
C ASN A 34 6.24 4.25 2.38
N ALA A 35 5.28 3.99 3.27
CA ALA A 35 3.93 4.51 3.16
C ALA A 35 3.91 6.03 3.30
N VAL A 36 2.96 6.67 2.62
CA VAL A 36 2.70 8.10 2.75
C VAL A 36 1.85 8.32 4.00
N ASN A 37 2.43 8.96 5.02
CA ASN A 37 1.66 9.42 6.16
C ASN A 37 0.81 10.61 5.74
N GLY A 38 -0.47 10.40 5.42
CA GLY A 38 -1.33 11.49 4.95
C GLY A 38 -1.62 12.58 5.99
N LYS A 39 -1.34 12.35 7.29
CA LYS A 39 -1.38 13.41 8.31
C LYS A 39 -0.19 14.37 8.20
N GLU A 40 0.93 13.87 7.71
CA GLU A 40 2.08 14.70 7.38
C GLU A 40 1.87 15.31 5.99
N LYS A 41 2.47 16.47 5.74
CA LYS A 41 2.40 17.06 4.40
C LYS A 41 3.08 16.08 3.44
N PRO A 42 2.37 15.52 2.44
CA PRO A 42 3.02 14.75 1.40
C PRO A 42 4.09 15.62 0.76
N SER A 43 5.15 15.02 0.23
CA SER A 43 6.08 15.76 -0.63
C SER A 43 5.28 16.54 -1.68
N ASN A 44 5.76 17.72 -2.09
CA ASN A 44 5.06 18.55 -3.08
C ASN A 44 4.69 17.76 -4.35
N GLU A 45 5.48 16.74 -4.72
CA GLU A 45 5.21 15.84 -5.84
C GLU A 45 3.95 14.98 -5.68
N LEU A 46 3.59 14.59 -4.45
CA LEU A 46 2.43 13.73 -4.17
C LEU A 46 1.14 14.52 -3.92
N GLN A 47 1.22 15.78 -3.50
CA GLN A 47 0.04 16.63 -3.28
C GLN A 47 -0.83 16.78 -4.53
N HIS A 48 -0.20 16.86 -5.71
CA HIS A 48 -0.91 17.02 -6.97
C HIS A 48 -1.48 15.71 -7.54
N LYS A 49 -1.12 14.55 -6.96
CA LYS A 49 -1.54 13.23 -7.45
C LYS A 49 -2.92 12.81 -6.95
N PHE A 50 -3.44 13.40 -5.86
CA PHE A 50 -4.78 13.10 -5.36
C PHE A 50 -5.82 14.16 -5.75
N ASN A 51 -6.89 13.76 -6.43
CA ASN A 51 -7.95 14.67 -6.87
C ASN A 51 -9.14 14.67 -5.89
N ASN A 52 -9.10 15.59 -4.92
CA ASN A 52 -10.15 15.75 -3.91
C ASN A 52 -11.55 16.01 -4.50
N ILE A 53 -11.64 16.78 -5.59
CA ILE A 53 -12.92 17.09 -6.24
C ILE A 53 -13.56 15.82 -6.81
N LYS A 54 -12.77 15.00 -7.53
CA LYS A 54 -13.24 13.72 -8.07
C LYS A 54 -13.59 12.75 -6.95
N ALA A 55 -12.76 12.66 -5.92
CA ALA A 55 -13.01 11.81 -4.75
C ALA A 55 -14.32 12.20 -4.05
N PHE A 56 -14.54 13.50 -3.80
CA PHE A 56 -15.78 14.00 -3.21
C PHE A 56 -17.00 13.68 -4.08
N LYS A 57 -16.92 13.90 -5.39
CA LYS A 57 -18.01 13.54 -6.33
C LYS A 57 -18.32 12.04 -6.30
N ARG A 58 -17.32 11.19 -6.08
CA ARG A 58 -17.46 9.72 -6.08
C ARG A 58 -17.97 9.16 -4.77
N TYR A 59 -17.56 9.73 -3.64
CA TYR A 59 -17.81 9.21 -2.29
C TYR A 59 -18.81 10.04 -1.48
N GLY A 60 -19.17 11.25 -1.95
CA GLY A 60 -20.09 12.15 -1.26
C GLY A 60 -19.53 12.81 0.01
N ARG A 61 -18.22 12.65 0.27
CA ARG A 61 -17.52 13.20 1.43
C ARG A 61 -16.05 13.44 1.10
N GLU A 62 -15.38 14.22 1.95
CA GLU A 62 -13.93 14.33 1.92
C GLU A 62 -13.29 13.00 2.35
N CYS A 63 -12.21 12.64 1.66
CA CYS A 63 -11.36 11.54 2.10
C CYS A 63 -10.52 12.01 3.28
N SER A 64 -10.43 11.18 4.30
CA SER A 64 -9.56 11.43 5.44
C SER A 64 -8.09 11.44 5.01
N PRO A 65 -7.21 12.12 5.78
CA PRO A 65 -5.78 12.07 5.53
C PRO A 65 -5.22 10.65 5.41
N ALA A 66 -5.71 9.71 6.23
CA ALA A 66 -5.28 8.31 6.18
C ALA A 66 -5.68 7.63 4.85
N GLU A 67 -6.90 7.87 4.36
CA GLU A 67 -7.36 7.34 3.06
C GLU A 67 -6.53 7.89 1.89
N ILE A 68 -6.17 9.18 1.94
CA ILE A 68 -5.31 9.82 0.95
C ILE A 68 -3.91 9.20 0.99
N GLY A 69 -3.32 9.05 2.17
CA GLY A 69 -2.01 8.43 2.37
C GLY A 69 -1.93 7.00 1.85
N CYS A 70 -2.93 6.17 2.19
CA CYS A 70 -3.06 4.81 1.65
C CYS A 70 -3.14 4.84 0.11
N THR A 71 -4.04 5.65 -0.46
CA THR A 71 -4.20 5.76 -1.92
C THR A 71 -2.89 6.13 -2.62
N LEU A 72 -2.15 7.11 -2.09
CA LEU A 72 -0.89 7.58 -2.67
C LEU A 72 0.23 6.53 -2.53
N SER A 73 0.24 5.77 -1.44
CA SER A 73 1.19 4.67 -1.24
C SER A 73 1.00 3.59 -2.31
N HIS A 74 -0.24 3.13 -2.51
CA HIS A 74 -0.59 2.18 -3.58
C HIS A 74 -0.28 2.75 -4.97
N TYR A 75 -0.61 4.01 -5.22
CA TYR A 75 -0.35 4.67 -6.50
C TYR A 75 1.13 4.65 -6.88
N SER A 76 2.04 4.86 -5.93
CA SER A 76 3.49 4.79 -6.17
C SER A 76 3.95 3.40 -6.65
N ILE A 77 3.31 2.35 -6.13
CA ILE A 77 3.58 0.97 -6.55
C ILE A 77 3.03 0.77 -7.97
N TYR A 78 1.83 1.26 -8.28
CA TYR A 78 1.27 1.16 -9.64
C TYR A 78 2.15 1.83 -10.68
N GLU A 79 2.69 3.02 -10.38
CA GLU A 79 3.66 3.69 -11.27
C GLU A 79 4.89 2.80 -11.50
N LYS A 80 5.41 2.15 -10.44
CA LYS A 80 6.52 1.19 -10.53
C LYS A 80 6.16 -0.01 -11.41
N LEU A 81 4.99 -0.63 -11.19
CA LEU A 81 4.56 -1.80 -11.97
C LEU A 81 4.45 -1.48 -13.46
N ILE A 82 3.87 -0.33 -13.80
CA ILE A 82 3.73 0.13 -15.20
C ILE A 82 5.12 0.41 -15.80
N PHE A 83 5.95 1.18 -15.11
CA PHE A 83 7.26 1.59 -15.61
C PHE A 83 8.18 0.40 -15.88
N TYR A 84 8.25 -0.54 -14.93
CA TYR A 84 9.09 -1.75 -15.05
C TYR A 84 8.40 -2.90 -15.78
N LYS A 85 7.17 -2.71 -16.26
CA LYS A 85 6.36 -3.74 -16.96
C LYS A 85 6.23 -5.03 -16.15
N ILE A 86 6.00 -4.90 -14.84
CA ILE A 86 5.79 -6.03 -13.93
C ILE A 86 4.36 -6.54 -14.15
N PRO A 87 4.16 -7.78 -14.65
CA PRO A 87 2.83 -8.23 -15.08
C PRO A 87 1.88 -8.57 -13.92
N TYR A 88 2.44 -9.01 -12.78
CA TYR A 88 1.69 -9.31 -11.57
C TYR A 88 2.56 -9.04 -10.34
N ALA A 89 1.93 -8.51 -9.30
CA ALA A 89 2.53 -8.33 -8.00
C ALA A 89 1.47 -8.47 -6.92
N LEU A 90 1.89 -8.94 -5.75
CA LEU A 90 1.08 -8.90 -4.54
C LEU A 90 1.38 -7.61 -3.79
N ILE A 91 0.35 -6.89 -3.33
CA ILE A 91 0.52 -5.67 -2.52
C ILE A 91 -0.21 -5.90 -1.20
N LEU A 92 0.51 -5.75 -0.09
CA LEU A 92 0.03 -5.99 1.27
C LEU A 92 0.23 -4.74 2.12
N GLU A 93 -0.71 -4.50 3.02
CA GLU A 93 -0.51 -3.59 4.16
C GLU A 93 0.20 -4.34 5.30
N ASP A 94 0.73 -3.61 6.26
CA ASP A 94 1.49 -4.18 7.39
C ASP A 94 0.63 -4.68 8.58
N ASP A 95 -0.71 -4.53 8.54
CA ASP A 95 -1.68 -5.13 9.49
C ASP A 95 -2.39 -6.37 8.96
N ILE A 96 -1.91 -6.98 7.89
CA ILE A 96 -2.57 -8.20 7.42
C ILE A 96 -2.39 -9.35 8.43
N GLU A 97 -3.43 -10.16 8.53
CA GLU A 97 -3.39 -11.42 9.27
C GLU A 97 -3.90 -12.55 8.35
N PHE A 98 -3.30 -13.73 8.48
CA PHE A 98 -3.78 -14.92 7.78
C PHE A 98 -4.79 -15.67 8.64
N ILE A 99 -6.06 -15.59 8.26
CA ILE A 99 -7.14 -16.34 8.91
C ILE A 99 -7.30 -17.65 8.15
N GLY A 100 -6.81 -18.76 8.72
CA GLY A 100 -7.12 -20.12 8.24
C GLY A 100 -6.40 -20.59 6.97
N GLY A 101 -5.08 -20.37 6.86
CA GLY A 101 -4.24 -20.98 5.80
C GLY A 101 -4.25 -20.27 4.44
N GLY A 102 -4.83 -19.08 4.34
CA GLY A 102 -4.82 -18.25 3.12
C GLY A 102 -4.94 -16.75 3.39
N ILE A 103 -4.57 -15.94 2.40
CA ILE A 103 -4.51 -14.46 2.47
C ILE A 103 -5.92 -13.86 2.41
N CYS A 104 -6.35 -13.16 3.45
CA CYS A 104 -7.61 -12.41 3.48
C CYS A 104 -7.36 -10.92 3.20
N LYS A 105 -7.15 -10.59 1.92
CA LYS A 105 -7.51 -9.31 1.25
C LYS A 105 -6.82 -9.28 -0.12
N THR A 106 -7.62 -9.32 -1.18
CA THR A 106 -7.17 -9.06 -2.55
C THR A 106 -7.85 -7.77 -2.98
N LEU A 107 -7.08 -6.68 -3.13
CA LEU A 107 -7.56 -5.51 -3.86
C LEU A 107 -7.47 -5.84 -5.36
N SER A 108 -8.58 -6.28 -5.95
CA SER A 108 -8.74 -6.25 -7.41
C SER A 108 -9.05 -4.82 -7.83
N ILE A 109 -8.15 -4.22 -8.58
CA ILE A 109 -8.40 -2.97 -9.30
C ILE A 109 -9.03 -3.40 -10.63
N ASN A 110 -10.33 -3.24 -10.76
CA ASN A 110 -11.04 -3.30 -12.04
C ASN A 110 -11.07 -1.91 -12.68
#